data_AF-A0A1A2YQS2-F1
#
_entry.id   AF-A0A1A2YQS2-F1
#
_cell.length_a   1.000
_cell.length_b   1.000
_cell.length_c   1.000
_cell.angle_alpha   90.00
_cell.angle_beta   90.00
_cell.angle_gamma   90.00
#
_symmetry.space_group_name_H-M   'P 1'
#
loop_
_entity.id
_entity.type
_entity.pdbx_description
1 polymer ?
#
loop_
_entity_poly.entity_id
_entity_poly.type
_entity_poly.pdbx_seq_one_letter_code
_entity_poly.pdbx_strand_id
1 'polypeptide(L)'
;MSNHPFRRAVEAGEFDRVGSLFAPDAVLHKLSGVGTGDHALMFRAAVANLEIQGCDFLHTRGDGLIDEITVMVRPLRAATVFAERMRAALGG
;
A
#
# COMPACT_ATOMS: atom_id res chain seq x y z
N MET A 1 5.16 -13.07 13.04
CA MET A 1 6.15 -12.27 12.28
C MET A 1 5.87 -12.45 10.80
N SER A 2 5.25 -11.47 10.15
CA SER A 2 4.92 -11.57 8.73
C SER A 2 6.19 -11.38 7.91
N ASN A 3 6.50 -12.32 7.00
CA ASN A 3 7.67 -12.27 6.12
C ASN A 3 7.45 -11.36 4.89
N HIS A 4 6.38 -10.58 4.86
CA HIS A 4 6.00 -9.81 3.67
C HIS A 4 6.83 -8.51 3.56
N PRO A 5 7.67 -8.34 2.52
CA PRO A 5 8.62 -7.23 2.40
C PRO A 5 7.97 -5.84 2.43
N PHE A 6 6.79 -5.71 1.82
CA PHE A 6 6.01 -4.46 1.85
C PHE A 6 5.59 -4.09 3.28
N ARG A 7 5.10 -5.06 4.07
CA ARG A 7 4.65 -4.79 5.44
C ARG A 7 5.81 -4.28 6.30
N ARG A 8 6.99 -4.88 6.16
CA ARG A 8 8.21 -4.42 6.85
C ARG A 8 8.58 -2.98 6.49
N ALA A 9 8.52 -2.60 5.22
CA ALA A 9 8.86 -1.25 4.79
C ALA A 9 7.87 -0.20 5.34
N VAL A 10 6.57 -0.53 5.41
CA VAL A 10 5.56 0.34 6.02
C VAL A 10 5.73 0.42 7.55
N GLU A 11 5.95 -0.70 8.24
CA GLU A 11 6.19 -0.74 9.70
C GLU A 11 7.46 0.01 10.12
N ALA A 12 8.49 0.03 9.26
CA ALA A 12 9.74 0.76 9.50
C ALA A 12 9.64 2.27 9.20
N GLY A 13 8.48 2.75 8.72
CA GLY A 13 8.29 4.14 8.31
C GLY A 13 9.13 4.53 7.08
N GLU A 14 9.60 3.57 6.29
CA GLU A 14 10.41 3.78 5.08
C GLU A 14 9.53 4.24 3.89
N PHE A 15 8.74 5.30 4.09
CA PHE A 15 7.73 5.73 3.13
C PHE A 15 8.31 6.17 1.78
N ASP A 16 9.55 6.66 1.73
CA ASP A 16 10.26 6.96 0.46
C ASP A 16 10.56 5.68 -0.35
N ARG A 17 10.96 4.60 0.35
CA ARG A 17 11.21 3.31 -0.27
C ARG A 17 9.91 2.67 -0.73
N VAL A 18 8.86 2.77 0.07
CA VAL A 18 7.50 2.36 -0.30
C VAL A 18 7.03 3.16 -1.52
N GLY A 19 7.24 4.47 -1.52
CA GLY A 19 6.99 5.37 -2.64
C GLY A 19 7.70 4.95 -3.92
N SER A 20 8.95 4.50 -3.83
CA SER A 20 9.74 4.02 -4.97
C SER A 20 9.23 2.72 -5.61
N LEU A 21 8.38 1.96 -4.90
CA LEU A 21 7.67 0.80 -5.46
C LEU A 21 6.48 1.21 -6.34
N PHE A 22 6.03 2.47 -6.22
CA PHE A 22 4.96 3.02 -7.04
C PHE A 22 5.53 3.78 -8.24
N ALA A 23 4.68 3.95 -9.26
CA ALA A 23 5.04 4.74 -10.42
C ALA A 23 5.30 6.22 -10.04
N PRO A 24 6.12 6.97 -10.81
CA PRO A 24 6.52 8.34 -10.47
C PRO A 24 5.36 9.34 -10.33
N ASP A 25 4.20 9.00 -10.89
CA ASP A 25 2.96 9.79 -10.89
C ASP A 25 2.00 9.39 -9.76
N ALA A 26 2.43 8.53 -8.84
CA ALA A 26 1.61 8.10 -7.72
C ALA A 26 1.40 9.22 -6.70
N VAL A 27 0.13 9.63 -6.52
CA VAL A 27 -0.26 10.61 -5.51
C VAL A 27 -0.80 9.89 -4.29
N LEU A 28 -0.14 10.06 -3.14
CA LEU A 28 -0.56 9.49 -1.87
C LEU A 28 -1.34 10.53 -1.04
N HIS A 29 -2.61 10.26 -0.74
CA HIS A 29 -3.39 11.09 0.19
C HIS A 29 -3.54 10.38 1.53
N LYS A 30 -3.04 11.00 2.62
CA LYS A 30 -3.26 10.53 3.99
C LYS A 30 -4.52 11.18 4.57
N LEU A 31 -5.53 10.36 4.87
CA LEU A 31 -6.67 10.74 5.72
C LEU A 31 -6.44 10.08 7.08
N SER A 32 -6.48 10.83 8.17
CA SER A 32 -6.33 10.26 9.53
C SER A 32 -7.51 10.66 10.38
N GLY A 33 -8.11 9.69 11.07
CA GLY A 33 -9.09 9.97 12.11
C GLY A 33 -8.40 10.62 13.31
N VAL A 34 -9.00 11.65 13.91
CA VAL A 34 -8.43 12.27 15.11
C VAL A 34 -8.51 11.27 16.27
N GLY A 35 -7.36 10.84 16.77
CA GLY A 35 -7.23 10.06 18.01
C GLY A 35 -7.40 8.54 17.90
N THR A 36 -7.55 7.95 16.71
CA THR A 36 -7.90 6.51 16.58
C THR A 36 -6.75 5.63 16.06
N GLY A 37 -5.60 6.18 15.70
CA GLY A 37 -4.51 5.39 15.09
C GLY A 37 -4.83 4.92 13.67
N ASP A 38 -6.00 5.27 13.13
CA ASP A 38 -6.43 4.86 11.80
C ASP A 38 -5.99 5.86 10.73
N HIS A 39 -5.43 5.32 9.66
CA HIS A 39 -4.98 6.06 8.50
C HIS A 39 -5.52 5.44 7.23
N ALA A 40 -5.96 6.25 6.27
CA ALA A 40 -6.23 5.83 4.91
C ALA A 40 -5.21 6.49 3.98
N LEU A 41 -4.54 5.68 3.16
CA LEU A 41 -3.59 6.11 2.15
C LEU A 41 -4.17 5.82 0.77
N MET A 42 -4.67 6.83 0.08
CA MET A 42 -5.20 6.66 -1.28
C MET A 42 -4.09 6.84 -2.31
N PHE A 43 -4.05 5.98 -3.33
CA PHE A 43 -3.10 6.07 -4.43
C PHE A 43 -3.76 5.96 -5.81
N ARG A 44 -3.09 6.50 -6.82
CA ARG A 44 -3.33 6.30 -8.26
C ARG A 44 -2.00 5.92 -8.90
N ALA A 45 -1.99 5.00 -9.85
CA ALA A 45 -0.79 4.57 -10.56
C ALA A 45 -1.15 3.93 -11.91
N ALA A 46 -0.15 3.49 -12.67
CA ALA A 46 -0.32 2.65 -13.84
C ALA A 46 0.37 1.29 -13.69
N VAL A 47 -0.27 0.23 -14.17
CA VAL A 47 0.28 -1.13 -14.23
C VAL A 47 0.01 -1.74 -15.60
N ALA A 48 1.08 -2.05 -16.36
CA ALA A 48 0.97 -2.62 -17.71
C ALA A 48 -0.02 -1.87 -18.62
N ASN A 49 0.13 -0.53 -18.70
CA ASN A 49 -0.74 0.39 -19.45
C ASN A 49 -2.20 0.46 -18.96
N LEU A 50 -2.50 -0.04 -17.76
CA LEU A 50 -3.79 0.12 -17.11
C LEU A 50 -3.68 1.09 -15.95
N GLU A 51 -4.62 2.04 -15.87
CA GLU A 51 -4.82 2.85 -14.68
C GLU A 51 -5.30 1.98 -13.52
N ILE A 52 -4.68 2.16 -12.35
CA ILE A 52 -5.07 1.55 -11.09
C ILE A 52 -5.20 2.62 -10.00
N GLN A 53 -6.21 2.48 -9.17
CA GLN A 53 -6.38 3.27 -7.95
C GLN A 53 -6.56 2.34 -6.78
N GLY A 54 -6.09 2.73 -5.61
CA GLY A 54 -6.31 1.98 -4.40
C GLY A 54 -6.32 2.82 -3.15
N CYS A 55 -6.60 2.15 -2.04
CA CYS A 55 -6.62 2.73 -0.71
C CYS A 55 -6.13 1.67 0.28
N ASP A 56 -5.14 2.04 1.08
CA ASP A 56 -4.66 1.25 2.21
C ASP A 56 -5.21 1.86 3.49
N PHE A 57 -6.05 1.12 4.21
CA PHE A 57 -6.41 1.45 5.59
C PHE A 57 -5.42 0.79 6.53
N LEU A 58 -4.83 1.57 7.43
CA LEU A 58 -3.85 1.14 8.41
C LEU A 58 -4.40 1.43 9.79
N HIS A 59 -4.39 0.44 10.68
CA HIS A 59 -4.48 0.69 12.12
C HIS A 59 -3.07 0.71 12.70
N THR A 60 -2.79 1.73 13.51
CA THR A 60 -1.57 1.81 14.31
C THR A 60 -1.91 1.71 15.79
N ARG A 61 -1.20 0.82 16.47
CA ARG A 61 -1.31 0.64 17.93
C ARG A 61 -0.51 1.70 18.69
N GLY A 62 -0.65 1.69 20.01
CA GLY A 62 -0.03 2.69 20.90
C GLY A 62 1.50 2.73 20.92
N ASP A 63 2.20 1.73 20.36
CA ASP A 63 3.66 1.73 20.17
C ASP A 63 4.10 2.30 18.80
N GLY A 64 3.14 2.76 17.99
CA GLY A 64 3.37 3.34 16.67
C GLY A 64 3.55 2.31 15.54
N LEU A 65 3.43 1.01 15.82
CA LEU A 65 3.49 -0.04 14.81
C LEU A 65 2.13 -0.30 14.17
N ILE A 66 2.13 -0.83 12.95
CA ILE A 66 0.92 -1.25 12.24
C ILE A 66 0.56 -2.67 12.65
N ASP A 67 -0.66 -2.89 13.12
CA ASP A 67 -1.19 -4.21 13.45
C ASP A 67 -2.36 -4.63 12.54
N GLU A 68 -3.01 -3.70 11.84
CA GLU A 68 -4.00 -3.98 10.80
C GLU A 68 -3.71 -3.25 9.50
N ILE A 69 -3.86 -3.95 8.36
CA ILE A 69 -3.81 -3.37 7.02
C ILE A 69 -4.92 -3.96 6.15
N THR A 70 -5.76 -3.09 5.60
CA THR A 70 -6.80 -3.44 4.61
C THR A 70 -6.52 -2.70 3.31
N VAL A 71 -6.38 -3.44 2.20
CA VAL A 71 -6.06 -2.88 0.88
C VAL A 71 -7.25 -3.05 -0.05
N MET A 72 -7.69 -1.97 -0.67
CA MET A 72 -8.69 -1.97 -1.74
C MET A 72 -8.08 -1.45 -3.02
N VAL A 73 -8.38 -2.09 -4.15
CA VAL A 73 -7.88 -1.69 -5.47
C VAL A 73 -8.96 -1.78 -6.53
N ARG A 74 -8.92 -0.84 -7.48
CA ARG A 74 -9.83 -0.77 -8.63
C ARG A 74 -9.08 -0.27 -9.88
N PRO A 75 -9.58 -0.57 -11.09
CA PRO A 75 -10.61 -1.57 -11.39
C PRO A 75 -10.06 -2.99 -11.20
N LEU A 76 -10.96 -3.98 -11.05
CA LEU A 76 -10.58 -5.38 -10.80
C LEU A 76 -9.58 -5.91 -11.84
N ARG A 77 -9.76 -5.56 -13.12
CA ARG A 77 -8.83 -5.96 -14.19
C ARG A 77 -7.38 -5.50 -13.92
N ALA A 78 -7.20 -4.24 -13.52
CA ALA A 78 -5.87 -3.71 -13.20
C ALA A 78 -5.32 -4.35 -11.91
N ALA A 79 -6.20 -4.61 -10.92
CA ALA A 79 -5.83 -5.29 -9.68
C ALA A 79 -5.33 -6.72 -9.92
N THR A 80 -5.93 -7.49 -10.84
CA THR A 80 -5.45 -8.83 -11.20
C THR A 80 -4.05 -8.78 -11.79
N VAL A 81 -3.81 -7.88 -12.76
CA VAL A 81 -2.48 -7.71 -13.37
C VAL A 81 -1.44 -7.25 -12.34
N PHE A 82 -1.84 -6.36 -11.42
CA PHE A 82 -0.99 -5.94 -10.31
C PHE A 82 -0.62 -7.11 -9.41
N ALA A 83 -1.59 -7.94 -9.01
CA ALA A 83 -1.35 -9.13 -8.19
C ALA A 83 -0.39 -10.13 -8.86
N GLU A 84 -0.53 -10.35 -10.17
CA GLU A 84 0.38 -11.20 -10.94
C GLU A 84 1.82 -10.67 -10.93
N ARG A 85 2.02 -9.37 -11.15
CA ARG A 85 3.35 -8.74 -11.11
C ARG A 85 3.95 -8.76 -9.72
N MET A 86 3.16 -8.51 -8.68
CA MET A 86 3.59 -8.61 -7.29
C MET A 86 4.03 -10.04 -6.95
N ARG A 87 3.25 -11.05 -7.36
CA ARG A 87 3.62 -12.45 -7.21
C ARG A 87 4.93 -12.78 -7.94
N ALA A 88 5.14 -12.27 -9.15
CA ALA A 88 6.39 -12.49 -9.88
C ALA A 88 7.60 -11.79 -9.22
N ALA A 89 7.40 -10.58 -8.69
CA ALA A 89 8.46 -9.77 -8.08
C ALA A 89 8.84 -10.24 -6.66
N LEU A 90 7.88 -10.80 -5.92
CA LEU A 90 8.03 -11.13 -4.49
C LEU A 90 7.93 -12.62 -4.18
N GLY A 91 7.47 -13.44 -5.13
CA GLY A 91 7.19 -14.88 -4.94
C GLY A 91 8.38 -15.79 -5.24
N GLY A 92 9.58 -15.40 -4.79
CA GLY A 92 10.72 -16.33 -4.71
C GLY A 92 10.46 -17.45 -3.72
#